data_AF-A0A812WHX7-F1
#
_entry.id   AF-A0A812WHX7-F1
#
_cell.length_a   1.000
_cell.length_b   1.000
_cell.length_c   1.000
_cell.angle_alpha   90.00
_cell.angle_beta   90.00
_cell.angle_gamma   90.00
#
_symmetry.space_group_name_H-M   'P 1'
#
loop_
_entity.id
_entity.type
_entity.pdbx_description
1 polymer ?
#
loop_
_entity_poly.entity_id
_entity_poly.type
_entity_poly.pdbx_seq_one_letter_code
_entity_poly.pdbx_strand_id
1 'polypeptide(L)' 'HEMSVYCSDTVGQLKERIQEAHGVPVDHQVLVYAGQQLQDMNKVLGDCNIQ' A
#
# COMPACT_ATOMS: atom_id res chain seq x y z
N HIS A 1 7.40 -5.01 -13.81
CA HIS A 1 6.34 -5.51 -12.92
C HIS A 1 5.59 -4.29 -12.42
N GLU A 2 4.45 -3.97 -13.03
CA GLU A 2 3.57 -2.89 -12.57
C GLU A 2 2.49 -3.54 -11.70
N MET A 3 2.44 -3.17 -10.42
CA MET A 3 1.34 -3.57 -9.53
C MET A 3 0.20 -2.56 -9.68
N SER A 4 -0.94 -3.03 -10.17
CA SER A 4 -2.16 -2.23 -10.19
C SER A 4 -2.68 -2.07 -8.77
N VAL A 5 -2.82 -0.82 -8.34
CA VAL A 5 -3.40 -0.44 -7.05
C VAL A 5 -4.78 0.15 -7.32
N TYR A 6 -5.79 -0.35 -6.61
CA TYR A 6 -7.14 0.18 -6.70
C TYR A 6 -7.41 1.16 -5.55
N CYS A 7 -8.28 2.14 -5.77
CA CYS A 7 -8.69 3.09 -4.73
C CYS A 7 -9.38 2.39 -3.55
N SER A 8 -9.96 1.22 -3.78
CA SER A 8 -10.54 0.35 -2.75
C SER A 8 -9.51 -0.49 -2.00
N ASP A 9 -8.27 -0.58 -2.49
CA ASP A 9 -7.21 -1.28 -1.77
C ASP A 9 -6.82 -0.48 -0.53
N THR A 10 -6.58 -1.20 0.57
CA THR A 10 -5.99 -0.64 1.78
C THR A 10 -4.47 -0.77 1.73
N VAL A 11 -3.80 0.03 2.55
CA VAL A 11 -2.36 -0.11 2.80
C VAL A 11 -2.02 -1.56 3.20
N GLY A 12 -2.83 -2.22 4.02
CA GLY A 12 -2.64 -3.63 4.39
C GLY A 12 -2.65 -4.57 3.17
N GLN A 13 -3.66 -4.45 2.30
CA GLN A 13 -3.79 -5.27 1.09
C GLN A 13 -2.61 -5.10 0.13
N LEU A 14 -2.12 -3.87 -0.02
CA LEU A 14 -0.95 -3.58 -0.83
C LEU A 14 0.30 -4.25 -0.26
N LYS A 15 0.47 -4.20 1.07
CA LYS A 15 1.61 -4.83 1.71
C LYS A 15 1.56 -6.36 1.62
N GLU A 16 0.39 -6.96 1.72
CA GLU A 16 0.22 -8.41 1.49
C GLU A 16 0.64 -8.80 0.08
N ARG A 17 0.17 -8.09 -0.96
CA ARG A 17 0.59 -8.36 -2.36
C ARG A 17 2.08 -8.21 -2.57
N ILE A 18 2.72 -7.21 -1.96
CA ILE A 18 4.17 -7.03 -2.04
C ILE A 18 4.90 -8.16 -1.32
N GLN A 19 4.38 -8.64 -0.19
CA GLN A 19 4.96 -9.81 0.49
C GLN A 19 4.86 -11.05 -0.38
N GLU A 20 3.73 -11.29 -1.04
CA GLU A 20 3.56 -12.44 -1.92
C GLU A 20 4.45 -12.36 -3.17
N ALA A 21 4.57 -11.18 -3.76
CA ALA A 21 5.33 -11.00 -5.00
C ALA A 21 6.85 -10.92 -4.79
N HIS A 22 7.30 -10.29 -3.70
CA HIS A 22 8.72 -10.03 -3.43
C HIS A 22 9.27 -10.79 -2.22
N GLY A 23 8.44 -11.45 -1.42
CA GLY A 23 8.85 -12.15 -0.20
C GLY A 23 9.21 -11.22 0.96
N VAL A 24 8.92 -9.91 0.86
CA VAL A 24 9.28 -8.92 1.89
C VAL A 24 8.20 -8.90 2.98
N PRO A 25 8.51 -9.12 4.25
CA PRO A 25 7.51 -9.10 5.32
C PRO A 25 6.87 -7.71 5.44
N VAL A 26 5.55 -7.69 5.68
CA VAL A 26 4.69 -6.50 5.82
C VAL A 26 5.31 -5.41 6.71
N ASP A 27 5.98 -5.82 7.78
CA ASP A 27 6.61 -4.95 8.78
C ASP A 27 7.83 -4.19 8.22
N HIS A 28 8.55 -4.79 7.27
CA HIS A 28 9.70 -4.18 6.62
C HIS A 28 9.30 -3.33 5.40
N GLN A 29 8.03 -3.33 5.02
CA GLN A 29 7.56 -2.57 3.87
C GLN A 29 7.19 -1.15 4.26
N VAL A 30 7.80 -0.18 3.59
CA VAL A 30 7.53 1.25 3.77
C VAL A 30 6.78 1.77 2.55
N LEU A 31 5.48 2.02 2.72
CA LEU A 31 4.66 2.70 1.72
C LEU A 31 4.78 4.20 1.93
N VAL A 32 5.24 4.93 0.91
CA VAL A 32 5.31 6.39 0.92
C VAL A 32 4.39 6.93 -0.16
N TYR A 33 3.46 7.79 0.22
CA TYR A 33 2.51 8.40 -0.69
C TYR A 33 2.49 9.92 -0.49
N ALA A 34 2.69 10.68 -1.57
CA ALA A 34 2.78 12.15 -1.54
C ALA A 34 3.79 12.69 -0.49
N GLY A 35 4.88 11.95 -0.23
CA GLY A 35 5.87 12.29 0.78
C GLY A 35 5.50 11.91 2.22
N GLN A 36 4.32 11.30 2.45
CA GLN A 36 3.89 10.82 3.75
C GLN A 36 4.00 9.28 3.83
N GLN A 37 4.59 8.77 4.90
CA GLN A 37 4.57 7.33 5.18
C GLN A 37 3.16 6.86 5.55
N LEU A 38 2.69 5.84 4.85
CA LEU A 38 1.43 5.17 5.14
C LEU A 38 1.70 3.99 6.08
N GLN A 39 1.64 4.26 7.38
CA GLN A 39 1.77 3.23 8.43
C GLN A 39 0.44 2.58 8.78
N ASP A 40 -0.67 3.28 8.55
CA ASP A 40 -2.00 2.80 8.91
C ASP A 40 -2.50 1.76 7.90
N MET A 41 -2.60 0.50 8.32
CA MET A 41 -3.02 -0.62 7.48
C MET A 41 -4.49 -0.53 7.04
N ASN A 42 -5.33 0.18 7.80
CA ASN A 42 -6.75 0.33 7.53
C ASN A 42 -7.05 1.54 6.66
N LYS A 43 -6.05 2.39 6.40
CA LYS A 43 -6.19 3.53 5.51
C LYS A 43 -6.41 3.03 4.09
N VAL A 44 -7.59 3.31 3.56
CA VAL A 44 -7.96 3.09 2.17
C VAL A 44 -7.23 4.14 1.33
N LEU A 45 -6.53 3.73 0.27
CA LEU A 45 -5.80 4.67 -0.59
C LEU A 45 -6.76 5.63 -1.31
N GLY A 46 -7.99 5.21 -1.56
CA GLY A 46 -9.06 6.01 -2.15
C GLY A 46 -9.63 7.12 -1.28
N ASP A 47 -9.29 7.17 0.02
CA ASP A 47 -9.64 8.33 0.87
C ASP A 47 -8.71 9.53 0.58
N CYS A 48 -7.56 9.30 -0.05
CA CYS A 48 -6.88 10.35 -0.78
C CYS A 48 -7.65 10.59 -2.08
N ASN A 49 -8.39 11.68 -2.12
CA ASN A 49 -8.92 12.32 -3.33
C ASN A 49 -7.76 12.70 -4.28
N ILE A 50 -7.08 11.71 -4.85
CA ILE A 50 -6.20 11.88 -6.00
C ILE A 50 -7.06 11.91 -7.24
N GLN A 51 -7.12 13.10 -7.80
CA GLN A 51 -7.61 13.38 -9.14
C GLN A 51 -6.45 13.36 -10.13
#